data_AF-A0A4D4LCB0-F1
#
_entry.id   AF-A0A4D4LCB0-F1
#
_cell.length_a   1.000
_cell.length_b   1.000
_cell.length_c   1.000
_cell.angle_alpha   90.00
_cell.angle_beta   90.00
_cell.angle_gamma   90.00
#
_symmetry.space_group_name_H-M   'P 1'
#
loop_
_entity.id
_entity.type
_entity.pdbx_description
1 polymer ?
#
loop_
_entity_poly.entity_id
_entity_poly.type
_entity_poly.pdbx_seq_one_letter_code
_entity_poly.pdbx_strand_id
1 'polypeptide(L)'
;MATVSVSATDEGSGVDRIEFAEGDGAFQPYTAPVMVHQVGQHTIRYRAVDKAGNVSEVKSVDFTVVAPPTDDSTPPETSATVSGEKDPSGAYIGMATVTITASDTGSGVNRIDYALGQGEFQPYTGPVMVHDAGAHTVRFRAADKAGNVSAVKSVDFRVVVPPAEDTLPR
;
A
#
# COMPACT_ATOMS: atom_id res chain seq x y z
N MET A 1 11.98 12.63 4.08
CA MET A 1 11.58 13.94 3.53
C MET A 1 12.73 14.49 2.72
N ALA A 2 12.45 15.20 1.64
CA ALA A 2 13.44 15.96 0.89
C ALA A 2 12.91 17.39 0.65
N THR A 3 13.83 18.35 0.64
CA THR A 3 13.53 19.76 0.33
C THR A 3 14.31 20.15 -0.91
N VAL A 4 13.61 20.67 -1.93
CA VAL A 4 14.23 21.16 -3.16
C VAL A 4 14.17 22.67 -3.20
N SER A 5 15.35 23.29 -3.30
CA SER A 5 15.49 24.73 -3.46
C SER A 5 15.97 25.05 -4.87
N VAL A 6 15.26 25.93 -5.57
CA VAL A 6 15.63 26.40 -6.92
C VAL A 6 16.10 27.85 -6.85
N SER A 7 17.18 28.16 -7.58
CA SER A 7 17.67 29.53 -7.76
C SER A 7 18.05 29.76 -9.23
N ALA A 8 18.00 31.01 -9.67
CA ALA A 8 18.35 31.42 -11.01
C ALA A 8 19.12 32.74 -10.98
N THR A 9 20.00 32.93 -11.96
CA THR A 9 20.79 34.15 -12.17
C THR A 9 20.69 34.55 -13.64
N ASP A 10 20.62 35.85 -13.90
CA ASP A 10 20.67 36.44 -15.24
C ASP A 10 21.53 37.71 -15.21
N GLU A 11 22.51 37.81 -16.12
CA GLU A 11 23.45 38.95 -16.19
C GLU A 11 22.89 40.15 -16.97
N GLY A 12 21.77 39.97 -17.67
CA GLY A 12 21.16 40.98 -18.54
C GLY A 12 20.01 41.73 -17.87
N SER A 13 18.79 41.25 -18.11
CA SER A 13 17.56 41.91 -17.65
C SER A 13 17.19 41.57 -16.20
N GLY A 14 17.84 40.56 -15.63
CA GLY A 14 17.54 39.99 -14.32
C GLY A 14 16.38 39.00 -14.37
N VAL A 15 16.30 38.16 -13.34
CA VAL A 15 15.24 37.14 -13.21
C VAL A 15 13.91 37.80 -12.82
N ASP A 16 12.83 37.52 -13.56
CA ASP A 16 11.46 37.92 -13.24
C ASP A 16 10.81 36.88 -12.30
N ARG A 17 10.81 35.60 -12.71
CA ARG A 17 10.26 34.50 -11.91
C ARG A 17 10.95 33.17 -12.20
N ILE A 18 10.83 32.26 -11.24
CA ILE A 18 11.21 30.86 -11.39
C ILE A 18 9.92 30.04 -11.39
N GLU A 19 9.87 29.01 -12.23
CA GLU A 19 8.76 28.07 -12.31
C GLU A 19 9.30 26.65 -12.12
N PHE A 20 8.51 25.79 -11.47
CA PHE A 20 8.83 24.38 -11.27
C PHE A 20 7.63 23.48 -11.58
N ALA A 21 7.91 22.20 -11.87
CA ALA A 21 6.92 21.16 -12.06
C ALA A 21 7.38 19.87 -11.38
N GLU A 22 6.47 19.15 -10.74
CA GLU A 22 6.71 17.80 -10.22
C GLU A 22 6.41 16.76 -11.30
N GLY A 23 7.37 15.88 -11.58
CA GLY A 23 7.31 14.93 -12.69
C GLY A 23 6.96 15.63 -14.01
N ASP A 24 6.00 15.07 -14.75
CA ASP A 24 5.50 15.61 -16.02
C ASP A 24 4.37 16.64 -15.89
N GLY A 25 4.10 17.12 -14.66
CA GLY A 25 3.05 18.10 -14.39
C GLY A 25 3.23 19.47 -15.05
N ALA A 26 2.26 20.35 -14.82
CA ALA A 26 2.32 21.74 -15.28
C ALA A 26 3.33 22.56 -14.46
N PHE A 27 3.99 23.51 -15.12
CA PHE A 27 4.84 24.49 -14.44
C PHE A 27 4.00 25.45 -13.61
N GLN A 28 4.41 25.64 -12.36
CA GLN A 28 3.84 26.60 -11.42
C GLN A 28 4.92 27.53 -10.87
N PRO A 29 4.57 28.72 -10.36
CA PRO A 29 5.53 29.64 -9.76
C PRO A 29 6.26 29.02 -8.56
N TYR A 30 7.59 29.12 -8.56
CA TYR A 30 8.42 28.75 -7.42
C TYR A 30 8.49 29.92 -6.43
N THR A 31 7.70 29.84 -5.36
CA THR A 31 7.61 30.89 -4.32
C THR A 31 8.17 30.45 -2.97
N ALA A 32 8.35 29.14 -2.76
CA ALA A 32 8.92 28.54 -1.57
C ALA A 32 9.58 27.20 -1.91
N PRO A 33 10.50 26.69 -1.07
CA PRO A 33 11.08 25.36 -1.25
C PRO A 33 10.02 24.27 -1.37
N VAL A 34 10.23 23.34 -2.30
CA VAL A 34 9.32 22.21 -2.54
C VAL A 34 9.61 21.13 -1.51
N MET A 35 8.58 20.73 -0.75
CA MET A 35 8.68 19.70 0.28
C MET A 35 8.10 18.39 -0.24
N VAL A 36 8.95 17.36 -0.35
CA VAL A 36 8.53 16.03 -0.80
C VAL A 36 8.58 15.04 0.35
N HIS A 37 7.40 14.54 0.72
CA HIS A 37 7.20 13.62 1.83
C HIS A 37 6.99 12.17 1.40
N GLN A 38 6.56 11.94 0.16
CA GLN A 38 6.28 10.61 -0.35
C GLN A 38 7.57 9.86 -0.60
N VAL A 39 7.65 8.61 -0.13
CA VAL A 39 8.76 7.70 -0.44
C VAL A 39 8.69 7.30 -1.91
N GLY A 40 9.85 7.19 -2.56
CA GLY A 40 9.96 6.83 -3.97
C GLY A 40 10.89 7.74 -4.74
N GLN A 41 10.94 7.52 -6.06
CA GLN A 41 11.68 8.36 -6.99
C GLN A 41 10.85 9.59 -7.36
N HIS A 42 11.52 10.74 -7.40
CA HIS A 42 10.91 12.02 -7.71
C HIS A 42 11.78 12.79 -8.69
N THR A 43 11.13 13.54 -9.56
CA THR A 43 11.76 14.46 -10.51
C THR A 43 11.16 15.84 -10.32
N ILE A 44 11.99 16.85 -10.14
CA ILE A 44 11.57 18.25 -10.17
C ILE A 44 12.17 18.89 -11.43
N ARG A 45 11.30 19.38 -12.31
CA ARG A 45 11.69 20.21 -13.46
C ARG A 45 11.57 21.68 -13.09
N TYR A 46 12.46 22.51 -13.59
CA TYR A 46 12.45 23.94 -13.31
C TYR A 46 12.99 24.77 -14.47
N ARG A 47 12.48 26.00 -14.58
CA ARG A 47 12.91 27.01 -15.56
C ARG A 47 12.77 28.41 -14.96
N ALA A 48 13.45 29.39 -15.53
CA ALA A 48 13.33 30.79 -15.15
C ALA A 48 12.84 31.63 -16.33
N VAL A 49 12.15 32.73 -16.02
CA VAL A 49 11.77 33.75 -16.97
C VAL A 49 12.44 35.06 -16.55
N ASP A 50 13.06 35.75 -17.50
CA ASP A 50 13.69 37.05 -17.25
C ASP A 50 12.69 38.21 -17.43
N LYS A 51 13.10 39.45 -17.12
CA LYS A 51 12.22 40.62 -17.24
C LYS A 51 11.92 41.02 -18.69
N ALA A 52 12.70 40.54 -19.65
CA ALA A 52 12.45 40.69 -21.07
C ALA A 52 11.48 39.63 -21.63
N GLY A 53 11.10 38.63 -20.82
CA GLY A 53 10.21 37.53 -21.18
C GLY A 53 10.92 36.31 -21.77
N ASN A 54 12.26 36.26 -21.77
CA ASN A 54 13.02 35.09 -22.21
C ASN A 54 12.89 33.97 -21.18
N VAL A 55 12.71 32.74 -21.66
CA VAL A 55 12.57 31.54 -20.83
C VAL A 55 13.84 30.71 -20.93
N SER A 56 14.40 30.30 -19.79
CA SER A 56 15.56 29.40 -19.77
C SER A 56 15.23 28.01 -20.32
N GLU A 57 16.26 27.24 -20.65
CA GLU A 57 16.09 25.79 -20.81
C GLU A 57 15.48 25.16 -19.55
N VAL A 58 14.67 24.13 -19.74
CA VAL A 58 14.12 23.33 -18.64
C VAL A 58 15.22 22.42 -18.13
N LYS A 59 15.51 22.52 -16.84
CA LYS A 59 16.42 21.62 -16.12
C LYS A 59 15.63 20.70 -15.20
N SER A 60 16.25 19.60 -14.79
CA SER A 60 15.63 18.65 -13.85
C SER A 60 16.61 18.19 -12.77
N VAL A 61 16.06 17.80 -11.62
CA VAL A 61 16.76 17.06 -10.58
C VAL A 61 15.96 15.81 -10.21
N ASP A 62 16.65 14.68 -10.19
CA ASP A 62 16.10 13.40 -9.77
C ASP A 62 16.62 13.05 -8.37
N PHE A 63 15.74 12.58 -7.49
CA PHE A 63 16.11 12.12 -6.16
C PHE A 63 15.18 11.02 -5.68
N THR A 64 15.63 10.26 -4.68
CA THR A 64 14.82 9.24 -4.01
C THR A 64 14.57 9.66 -2.58
N VAL A 65 13.30 9.75 -2.19
CA VAL A 65 12.93 9.86 -0.78
C VAL A 65 12.81 8.45 -0.24
N VAL A 66 13.63 8.09 0.75
CA VAL A 66 13.51 6.82 1.47
C VAL A 66 12.74 7.02 2.77
N ALA A 67 12.08 5.97 3.24
CA ALA A 67 11.55 5.97 4.61
C ALA A 67 12.70 6.19 5.59
N PRO A 68 12.48 6.90 6.71
CA PRO A 68 13.50 6.99 7.75
C PRO A 68 13.86 5.57 8.23
N PRO A 69 15.13 5.29 8.53
CA PRO A 69 15.52 4.03 9.13
C PRO A 69 14.75 3.85 10.45
N THR A 70 14.34 2.62 10.71
CA THR A 70 13.66 2.21 11.94
C THR A 70 14.52 1.17 12.64
N ASP A 71 14.70 1.30 13.95
CA ASP A 71 15.39 0.31 14.80
C ASP A 71 14.44 -0.81 15.26
N ASP A 72 13.24 -0.83 14.69
CA ASP A 72 12.22 -1.83 14.99
C ASP A 72 12.65 -3.22 14.53
N SER A 73 12.69 -4.14 15.50
CA SER A 73 13.02 -5.56 15.32
C SER A 73 11.87 -6.47 15.76
N THR A 74 10.70 -5.90 16.06
CA THR A 74 9.53 -6.65 16.56
C THR A 74 8.63 -6.98 15.38
N PRO A 75 8.36 -8.27 15.08
CA PRO A 75 7.41 -8.62 14.05
C PRO A 75 5.97 -8.25 14.41
N PRO A 76 5.11 -7.99 13.41
CA PRO A 76 3.68 -7.79 13.65
C PRO A 76 2.99 -8.98 14.32
N GLU A 77 1.95 -8.71 15.10
CA GLU A 77 1.01 -9.72 15.55
C GLU A 77 -0.15 -9.87 14.56
N THR A 78 -0.47 -11.12 14.21
CA THR A 78 -1.56 -11.46 13.27
C THR A 78 -2.68 -12.23 13.95
N SER A 79 -3.91 -12.03 13.46
CA SER A 79 -5.11 -12.75 13.85
C SER A 79 -6.04 -12.99 12.66
N ALA A 80 -6.92 -13.98 12.75
CA ALA A 80 -7.93 -14.26 11.73
C ALA A 80 -9.26 -14.65 12.37
N THR A 81 -10.35 -14.23 11.75
CA THR A 81 -11.71 -14.65 12.08
C THR A 81 -12.38 -15.26 10.86
N VAL A 82 -13.20 -16.29 11.08
CA VAL A 82 -13.98 -16.94 10.02
C VAL A 82 -15.47 -16.74 10.31
N SER A 83 -16.19 -16.12 9.39
CA SER A 83 -17.61 -15.84 9.49
C SER A 83 -18.41 -16.49 8.35
N GLY A 84 -19.70 -16.65 8.56
CA GLY A 84 -20.62 -17.32 7.64
C GLY A 84 -21.72 -18.05 8.41
N GLU A 85 -22.75 -18.47 7.69
CA GLU A 85 -23.81 -19.31 8.24
C GLU A 85 -23.25 -20.70 8.58
N LYS A 86 -23.65 -21.28 9.72
CA LYS A 86 -23.15 -22.58 10.18
C LYS A 86 -24.27 -23.57 10.41
N ASP A 87 -24.00 -24.83 10.12
CA ASP A 87 -24.85 -25.94 10.54
C ASP A 87 -24.66 -26.24 12.06
N PRO A 88 -25.49 -27.11 12.65
CA PRO A 88 -25.36 -27.48 14.06
C PRO A 88 -24.03 -28.17 14.43
N SER A 89 -23.26 -28.66 13.45
CA SER A 89 -21.92 -29.24 13.65
C SER A 89 -20.81 -28.19 13.63
N GLY A 90 -21.14 -26.94 13.29
CA GLY A 90 -20.21 -25.82 13.20
C GLY A 90 -19.55 -25.66 11.82
N ALA A 91 -19.96 -26.44 10.81
CA ALA A 91 -19.48 -26.31 9.45
C ALA A 91 -20.20 -25.16 8.74
N TYR A 92 -19.48 -24.42 7.90
CA TYR A 92 -20.02 -23.28 7.17
C TYR A 92 -20.86 -23.74 5.98
N ILE A 93 -22.07 -23.20 5.84
CA ILE A 93 -23.02 -23.61 4.81
C ILE A 93 -22.81 -22.74 3.56
N GLY A 94 -22.44 -23.36 2.45
CA GLY A 94 -22.26 -22.72 1.14
C GLY A 94 -21.05 -21.80 1.00
N MET A 95 -20.61 -21.13 2.08
CA MET A 95 -19.46 -20.24 2.06
C MET A 95 -18.92 -19.96 3.47
N ALA A 96 -17.61 -19.78 3.58
CA ALA A 96 -16.95 -19.13 4.71
C ALA A 96 -16.18 -17.89 4.26
N THR A 97 -16.16 -16.84 5.09
CA THR A 97 -15.40 -15.61 4.86
C THR A 97 -14.31 -15.49 5.92
N VAL A 98 -13.05 -15.46 5.49
CA VAL A 98 -11.89 -15.29 6.36
C VAL A 98 -11.45 -13.83 6.35
N THR A 99 -11.45 -13.19 7.51
CA THR A 99 -10.93 -11.84 7.72
C THR A 99 -9.64 -11.92 8.50
N ILE A 100 -8.54 -11.42 7.93
CA ILE A 100 -7.22 -11.38 8.56
C ILE A 100 -6.94 -9.95 9.02
N THR A 101 -6.39 -9.82 10.23
CA THR A 101 -5.92 -8.56 10.79
C THR A 101 -4.47 -8.69 11.26
N ALA A 102 -3.78 -7.56 11.28
CA ALA A 102 -2.44 -7.45 11.84
C ALA A 102 -2.29 -6.12 12.59
N SER A 103 -1.48 -6.14 13.64
CA SER A 103 -1.10 -4.94 14.40
C SER A 103 0.39 -4.96 14.69
N ASP A 104 1.01 -3.78 14.61
CA ASP A 104 2.39 -3.55 14.96
C ASP A 104 2.52 -2.17 15.60
N THR A 105 3.20 -2.08 16.75
CA THR A 105 3.36 -0.84 17.52
C THR A 105 4.66 -0.11 17.23
N GLY A 106 5.60 -0.74 16.52
CA GLY A 106 6.87 -0.16 16.13
C GLY A 106 6.73 0.64 14.84
N SER A 107 7.15 0.04 13.74
CA SER A 107 7.17 0.66 12.41
C SER A 107 5.80 0.63 11.70
N GLY A 108 4.86 -0.11 12.26
CA GLY A 108 3.51 -0.31 11.73
C GLY A 108 3.47 -1.38 10.64
N VAL A 109 2.28 -1.94 10.42
CA VAL A 109 2.08 -2.99 9.40
C VAL A 109 2.28 -2.42 7.99
N ASN A 110 3.07 -3.11 7.18
CA ASN A 110 3.29 -2.79 5.77
C ASN A 110 2.38 -3.63 4.87
N ARG A 111 2.31 -4.95 5.11
CA ARG A 111 1.46 -5.85 4.32
C ARG A 111 1.05 -7.10 5.09
N ILE A 112 -0.05 -7.70 4.67
CA ILE A 112 -0.51 -9.02 5.09
C ILE A 112 -0.46 -9.93 3.87
N ASP A 113 0.08 -11.14 4.02
CA ASP A 113 0.03 -12.18 2.99
C ASP A 113 -0.76 -13.39 3.50
N TYR A 114 -1.48 -14.08 2.63
CA TYR A 114 -2.16 -15.34 2.95
C TYR A 114 -1.94 -16.41 1.88
N ALA A 115 -2.20 -17.66 2.24
CA ALA A 115 -2.17 -18.81 1.33
C ALA A 115 -3.33 -19.76 1.65
N LEU A 116 -4.01 -20.26 0.61
CA LEU A 116 -5.00 -21.34 0.73
C LEU A 116 -4.28 -22.69 0.72
N GLY A 117 -4.54 -23.53 1.72
CA GLY A 117 -3.89 -24.82 1.90
C GLY A 117 -2.37 -24.68 1.87
N GLN A 118 -1.70 -25.50 1.05
CA GLN A 118 -0.25 -25.50 0.86
C GLN A 118 0.26 -24.59 -0.29
N GLY A 119 -0.61 -23.75 -0.87
CA GLY A 119 -0.24 -22.86 -1.98
C GLY A 119 0.77 -21.75 -1.60
N GLU A 120 1.08 -20.90 -2.58
CA GLU A 120 1.95 -19.74 -2.38
C GLU A 120 1.26 -18.63 -1.59
N PHE A 121 2.07 -17.84 -0.88
CA PHE A 121 1.60 -16.64 -0.20
C PHE A 121 1.35 -15.53 -1.22
N GLN A 122 0.20 -14.88 -1.10
CA GLN A 122 -0.23 -13.78 -1.94
C GLN A 122 -0.76 -12.60 -1.09
N PRO A 123 -0.77 -11.37 -1.63
CA PRO A 123 -1.16 -10.18 -0.88
C PRO A 123 -2.63 -10.16 -0.45
N TYR A 124 -2.88 -10.08 0.85
CA TYR A 124 -4.24 -9.93 1.38
C TYR A 124 -4.76 -8.51 1.14
N THR A 125 -5.64 -8.35 0.16
CA THR A 125 -6.28 -7.06 -0.20
C THR A 125 -7.70 -6.91 0.33
N GLY A 126 -8.25 -7.94 0.96
CA GLY A 126 -9.61 -7.97 1.49
C GLY A 126 -10.04 -9.38 1.93
N PRO A 127 -11.22 -9.53 2.54
CA PRO A 127 -11.69 -10.82 3.05
C PRO A 127 -11.67 -11.93 2.00
N VAL A 128 -11.26 -13.12 2.41
CA VAL A 128 -11.15 -14.30 1.54
C VAL A 128 -12.45 -15.09 1.62
N MET A 129 -13.15 -15.21 0.49
CA MET A 129 -14.39 -15.97 0.38
C MET A 129 -14.08 -17.37 -0.16
N VAL A 130 -14.51 -18.41 0.57
CA VAL A 130 -14.31 -19.81 0.19
C VAL A 130 -15.66 -20.48 0.04
N HIS A 131 -16.00 -20.85 -1.19
CA HIS A 131 -17.28 -21.49 -1.55
C HIS A 131 -17.18 -23.00 -1.71
N ASP A 132 -15.98 -23.51 -2.00
CA ASP A 132 -15.78 -24.93 -2.26
C ASP A 132 -16.11 -25.74 -1.01
N ALA A 133 -16.91 -26.80 -1.15
CA ALA A 133 -17.16 -27.70 -0.04
C ALA A 133 -15.90 -28.51 0.30
N GLY A 134 -15.64 -28.73 1.58
CA GLY A 134 -14.46 -29.46 2.05
C GLY A 134 -13.81 -28.82 3.28
N ALA A 135 -12.71 -29.43 3.71
CA ALA A 135 -11.84 -28.86 4.73
C ALA A 135 -10.87 -27.87 4.08
N HIS A 136 -10.71 -26.71 4.71
CA HIS A 136 -9.88 -25.62 4.23
C HIS A 136 -8.97 -25.12 5.34
N THR A 137 -7.76 -24.76 4.95
CA THR A 137 -6.77 -24.11 5.81
C THR A 137 -6.38 -22.80 5.16
N VAL A 138 -6.42 -21.71 5.91
CA VAL A 138 -5.84 -20.42 5.49
C VAL A 138 -4.63 -20.15 6.35
N ARG A 139 -3.45 -20.10 5.73
CA ARG A 139 -2.21 -19.67 6.37
C ARG A 139 -2.02 -18.18 6.13
N PHE A 140 -1.51 -17.46 7.11
CA PHE A 140 -1.32 -16.01 7.01
C PHE A 140 -0.10 -15.53 7.80
N ARG A 141 0.49 -14.45 7.32
CA ARG A 141 1.61 -13.73 7.95
C ARG A 141 1.52 -12.25 7.61
N ALA A 142 2.24 -11.42 8.35
CA ALA A 142 2.37 -10.00 8.04
C ALA A 142 3.83 -9.57 8.06
N ALA A 143 4.12 -8.47 7.37
CA ALA A 143 5.39 -7.78 7.46
C ALA A 143 5.18 -6.31 7.84
N ASP A 144 6.08 -5.76 8.64
CA ASP A 144 6.09 -4.34 9.00
C ASP A 144 6.90 -3.50 8.01
N LYS A 145 7.07 -2.19 8.30
CA LYS A 145 7.86 -1.28 7.45
C LYS A 145 9.37 -1.40 7.69
N ALA A 146 9.79 -2.03 8.78
CA ALA A 146 11.17 -2.39 9.07
C ALA A 146 11.66 -3.64 8.30
N GLY A 147 10.73 -4.45 7.79
CA GLY A 147 10.99 -5.72 7.13
C GLY A 147 10.88 -6.94 8.04
N ASN A 148 10.46 -6.81 9.31
CA ASN A 148 10.22 -7.94 10.19
C ASN A 148 8.98 -8.70 9.73
N VAL A 149 9.05 -10.04 9.77
CA VAL A 149 7.96 -10.92 9.32
C VAL A 149 7.42 -11.73 10.48
N SER A 150 6.10 -11.72 10.66
CA SER A 150 5.43 -12.49 11.71
C SER A 150 5.62 -13.99 11.51
N ALA A 151 5.47 -14.76 12.58
CA ALA A 151 5.26 -16.20 12.46
C ALA A 151 4.05 -16.48 11.53
N VAL A 152 4.13 -17.58 10.78
CA VAL A 152 2.98 -18.06 10.00
C VAL A 152 1.98 -18.67 10.97
N LYS A 153 0.76 -18.14 10.97
CA LYS A 153 -0.39 -18.73 11.68
C LYS A 153 -1.35 -19.33 10.67
N SER A 154 -2.27 -20.17 11.13
CA SER A 154 -3.32 -20.76 10.30
C SER A 154 -4.66 -20.76 10.99
N VAL A 155 -5.73 -20.81 10.19
CA VAL A 155 -7.08 -21.10 10.63
C VAL A 155 -7.67 -22.19 9.75
N ASP A 156 -8.31 -23.16 10.39
CA ASP A 156 -8.95 -24.30 9.75
C ASP A 156 -10.47 -24.21 9.87
N PHE A 157 -11.17 -24.54 8.80
CA PHE A 157 -12.63 -24.59 8.78
C PHE A 157 -13.13 -25.59 7.75
N ARG A 158 -14.42 -25.89 7.81
CA ARG A 158 -15.10 -26.78 6.85
C ARG A 158 -16.26 -26.03 6.21
N VAL A 159 -16.39 -26.16 4.89
CA VAL A 159 -17.56 -25.70 4.13
C VAL A 159 -18.36 -26.92 3.67
N VAL A 160 -19.68 -26.85 3.76
CA VAL A 160 -20.60 -27.89 3.29
C VAL A 160 -21.55 -27.30 2.26
N VAL A 161 -22.05 -28.13 1.35
CA VAL A 161 -23.06 -27.72 0.37
C VAL A 161 -24.34 -27.36 1.12
N PRO A 162 -25.04 -26.26 0.74
CA PRO A 162 -26.35 -25.96 1.29
C PRO A 162 -27.31 -27.13 1.14
N PRO A 163 -28.22 -27.37 2.10
CA PRO A 163 -29.32 -28.30 1.88
C PRO A 163 -30.08 -27.87 0.62
N ALA A 164 -30.54 -28.85 -0.18
CA ALA A 164 -31.35 -28.55 -1.35
C ALA A 164 -32.56 -27.72 -0.91
N GLU A 165 -32.84 -26.61 -1.60
CA GLU A 165 -34.09 -25.88 -1.38
C GLU A 165 -35.24 -26.85 -1.65
N ASP A 166 -36.11 -27.04 -0.66
CA ASP A 166 -37.29 -27.88 -0.78
C ASP A 166 -38.30 -27.16 -1.68
N THR A 167 -38.18 -27.36 -3.00
CA THR A 167 -39.11 -26.81 -3.99
C THR A 167 -40.38 -27.64 -4.07
N LEU A 168 -41.06 -27.85 -2.94
CA LEU A 168 -42.41 -28.44 -2.94
C LEU A 168 -43.40 -27.44 -3.57
N PRO A 169 -44.09 -27.77 -4.67
CA PRO A 169 -45.13 -26.92 -5.21
C PRO A 169 -46.30 -26.79 -4.21
N ARG A 170 -46.79 -25.57 -4.02
CA ARG A 170 -47.97 -25.24 -3.20
C ARG A 170 -49.26 -25.82 -3.77
#